data_AF-A0A1J5P3I3-F1
#
_entry.id   AF-A0A1J5P3I3-F1
#
_cell.length_a   1.000
_cell.length_b   1.000
_cell.length_c   1.000
_cell.angle_alpha   90.00
_cell.angle_beta   90.00
_cell.angle_gamma   90.00
#
_symmetry.space_group_name_H-M   'P 1'
#
loop_
_entity.id
_entity.type
_entity.pdbx_description
1 polymer ?
#
loop_
_entity_poly.entity_id
_entity_poly.type
_entity_poly.pdbx_seq_one_letter_code
_entity_poly.pdbx_strand_id
1 'polypeptide(L)'
;MTKAERQALWETRIAEYKKSGQSVKEWCSSHEDVNSKQLWYWLRKYKNQDVVSPGNSNRWLPVKITEQASIEQGHALLVNVGPVSIEVKPGFDPALLSQVVKALVALC
;
A
#
# COMPACT_ATOMS: atom_id res chain seq x y z
N MET A 1 18.35 -16.78 -21.35
CA MET A 1 17.08 -16.36 -21.95
C MET A 1 16.67 -15.01 -21.38
N THR A 2 16.60 -13.98 -22.22
CA THR A 2 16.17 -12.63 -21.84
C THR A 2 14.66 -12.60 -21.56
N LYS A 3 14.18 -11.51 -20.94
CA LYS A 3 12.75 -11.34 -20.63
C LYS A 3 11.90 -11.35 -21.91
N ALA A 4 12.38 -10.73 -22.98
CA ALA A 4 11.69 -10.65 -24.26
C ALA A 4 11.63 -12.01 -24.97
N GLU A 5 12.74 -12.74 -25.01
CA GLU A 5 12.78 -14.11 -25.56
C GLU A 5 11.79 -15.03 -24.84
N ARG A 6 11.75 -14.97 -23.50
CA ARG A 6 10.81 -15.76 -22.71
C ARG A 6 9.37 -15.43 -23.07
N GLN A 7 9.08 -14.15 -23.27
CA GLN A 7 7.73 -13.72 -23.62
C GLN A 7 7.30 -14.26 -24.99
N ALA A 8 8.14 -14.07 -26.03
CA ALA A 8 7.85 -14.57 -27.38
C ALA A 8 7.61 -16.09 -27.41
N LEU A 9 8.44 -16.85 -26.69
CA LEU A 9 8.30 -18.31 -26.59
C LEU A 9 6.97 -18.72 -25.94
N TRP A 10 6.51 -17.99 -24.92
CA TRP A 10 5.24 -18.27 -24.27
C TRP A 10 4.03 -17.80 -25.10
N GLU A 11 4.18 -16.78 -25.95
CA GLU A 11 3.14 -16.37 -26.90
C GLU A 11 2.85 -17.48 -27.91
N THR A 12 3.90 -18.04 -28.52
CA THR A 12 3.76 -19.16 -29.46
C THR A 12 3.08 -20.35 -28.81
N ARG A 13 3.55 -20.76 -27.61
CA ARG A 13 2.98 -21.89 -26.87
C ARG A 13 1.52 -21.71 -26.52
N ILE A 14 1.12 -20.50 -26.11
CA ILE A 14 -0.28 -20.20 -25.81
C ILE A 14 -1.13 -20.21 -27.07
N ALA A 15 -0.61 -19.74 -28.21
CA ALA A 15 -1.31 -19.81 -29.49
C ALA A 15 -1.55 -21.26 -29.93
N GLU A 16 -0.54 -22.13 -29.80
CA GLU A 16 -0.64 -23.56 -30.06
C GLU A 16 -1.65 -24.25 -29.14
N TYR A 17 -1.59 -23.96 -27.84
CA TYR A 17 -2.57 -24.44 -26.85
C TYR A 17 -4.00 -24.00 -27.20
N LYS A 18 -4.20 -22.72 -27.52
CA LYS A 18 -5.54 -22.21 -27.91
C LYS A 18 -6.05 -22.87 -29.19
N LYS A 19 -5.16 -23.16 -30.14
CA LYS A 19 -5.50 -23.86 -31.39
C LYS A 19 -5.81 -25.34 -31.17
N SER A 20 -5.19 -25.99 -30.19
CA SER A 20 -5.42 -27.41 -29.91
C SER A 20 -6.80 -27.69 -29.32
N GLY A 21 -7.39 -26.73 -28.59
CA GLY A 21 -8.69 -26.90 -27.94
C GLY A 21 -8.68 -27.93 -26.80
N GLN A 22 -7.51 -28.40 -26.41
CA GLN A 22 -7.32 -29.42 -25.36
C GLN A 22 -7.38 -28.80 -23.97
N SER A 23 -7.60 -29.62 -22.95
CA SER A 23 -7.41 -29.17 -21.57
C SER A 23 -5.93 -28.95 -21.26
N VAL A 24 -5.63 -28.09 -20.26
CA VAL A 24 -4.25 -27.84 -19.79
C VAL A 24 -3.49 -29.13 -19.46
N LYS A 25 -4.17 -30.11 -18.86
CA LYS A 25 -3.53 -31.37 -18.45
C LYS A 25 -3.11 -32.18 -19.67
N GLU A 26 -3.99 -32.33 -20.65
CA GLU A 26 -3.73 -33.10 -21.87
C GLU A 26 -2.63 -32.45 -22.73
N TRP A 27 -2.68 -31.12 -22.85
CA TRP A 27 -1.68 -30.40 -23.63
C TRP A 27 -0.29 -30.39 -22.96
N CYS A 28 -0.23 -30.29 -21.62
CA CYS A 28 1.03 -30.46 -20.90
C CYS A 28 1.56 -31.89 -20.93
N SER A 29 0.70 -32.91 -21.04
CA SER A 29 1.14 -34.30 -21.18
C SER A 29 1.79 -34.60 -22.53
N SER A 30 1.46 -33.84 -23.58
CA SER A 30 2.09 -33.96 -24.91
C SER A 30 3.35 -33.09 -25.07
N HIS A 31 3.62 -32.19 -24.13
CA HIS A 31 4.77 -31.28 -24.17
C HIS A 31 5.60 -31.42 -22.88
N GLU A 32 6.66 -32.21 -22.94
CA GLU A 32 7.51 -32.56 -21.80
C GLU A 32 8.16 -31.33 -21.12
N ASP A 33 8.39 -30.25 -21.89
CA ASP A 33 9.02 -29.01 -21.44
C ASP A 33 8.07 -28.00 -20.76
N VAL A 34 6.77 -28.31 -20.63
CA VAL A 34 5.77 -27.35 -20.14
C VAL A 34 5.01 -27.87 -18.93
N ASN A 35 5.27 -27.28 -17.77
CA ASN A 35 4.53 -27.57 -16.55
C ASN A 35 3.14 -26.88 -16.57
N SER A 36 2.10 -27.61 -16.18
CA SER A 36 0.74 -27.09 -15.98
C SER A 36 0.67 -25.79 -15.18
N LYS A 37 1.45 -25.65 -14.10
CA LYS A 37 1.51 -24.42 -13.29
C LYS A 37 2.03 -23.23 -14.09
N GLN A 38 3.03 -23.45 -14.95
CA GLN A 38 3.58 -22.40 -15.80
C GLN A 38 2.56 -21.99 -16.87
N LEU A 39 1.87 -22.95 -17.50
CA LEU A 39 0.83 -22.62 -18.47
C LEU A 39 -0.30 -21.81 -17.84
N TRP A 40 -0.79 -22.20 -16.65
CA TRP A 40 -1.77 -21.42 -15.90
C TRP A 40 -1.32 -20.01 -15.58
N TYR A 41 -0.07 -19.85 -15.15
CA TYR A 41 0.52 -18.54 -14.88
C TYR A 41 0.48 -17.65 -16.13
N TRP A 42 0.91 -18.18 -17.28
CA TRP A 42 0.96 -17.41 -18.52
C TRP A 42 -0.44 -17.12 -19.08
N LEU A 43 -1.37 -18.07 -19.05
CA LEU A 43 -2.77 -17.83 -19.43
C LEU A 43 -3.40 -16.69 -18.61
N ARG A 44 -3.18 -16.67 -17.29
CA ARG A 44 -3.67 -15.58 -16.43
C ARG A 44 -2.99 -14.25 -16.74
N LYS A 45 -1.68 -14.26 -16.99
CA LYS A 45 -0.91 -13.07 -17.32
C LYS A 45 -1.38 -12.42 -18.62
N TYR A 46 -1.63 -13.20 -19.68
CA TYR A 46 -2.15 -12.68 -20.94
C TYR A 46 -3.61 -12.24 -20.84
N LYS A 47 -4.46 -12.98 -20.12
CA LYS A 47 -5.83 -12.54 -19.84
C LYS A 47 -5.86 -11.18 -19.12
N ASN A 48 -4.95 -10.98 -18.17
CA ASN A 48 -4.85 -9.72 -17.44
C ASN A 48 -4.24 -8.58 -18.28
N GLN A 49 -3.45 -8.88 -19.32
CA GLN A 49 -2.96 -7.87 -20.26
C GLN A 49 -4.08 -7.33 -21.14
N ASP A 50 -4.98 -8.18 -21.63
CA ASP A 50 -6.19 -7.75 -22.37
C ASP A 50 -7.17 -6.97 -21.47
N VAL A 51 -7.17 -7.24 -20.16
CA VAL A 51 -8.01 -6.56 -19.16
C VAL A 51 -7.34 -5.31 -18.59
N VAL A 52 -6.15 -4.91 -19.07
CA VAL A 52 -5.65 -3.54 -18.87
C VAL A 52 -6.43 -2.58 -19.79
N SER A 53 -7.75 -2.55 -19.63
CA SER A 53 -8.48 -1.32 -19.84
C SER A 53 -7.79 -0.23 -19.00
N PRO A 54 -7.58 0.98 -19.54
CA PRO A 54 -6.91 2.07 -18.83
C PRO A 54 -7.58 2.50 -17.50
N GLY A 55 -8.68 1.85 -17.10
CA GLY A 55 -9.41 2.11 -15.85
C GLY A 55 -9.08 1.22 -14.65
N ASN A 56 -8.37 0.08 -14.81
CA ASN A 56 -8.07 -0.84 -13.70
C ASN A 56 -6.59 -0.85 -13.29
N SER A 57 -5.93 0.30 -13.38
CA SER A 57 -4.75 0.49 -12.53
C SER A 57 -5.27 0.67 -11.10
N ASN A 58 -4.81 -0.15 -10.16
CA ASN A 58 -4.92 0.14 -8.73
C ASN A 58 -4.07 1.39 -8.44
N ARG A 59 -4.53 2.56 -8.90
CA ARG A 59 -3.95 3.86 -8.57
C ARG A 59 -4.39 4.16 -7.16
N TRP A 60 -3.43 4.06 -6.24
CA TRP A 60 -3.56 4.68 -4.94
C TRP A 60 -3.88 6.16 -5.16
N LEU A 61 -5.10 6.56 -4.82
CA LEU A 61 -5.48 7.96 -4.84
C LEU A 61 -4.82 8.61 -3.62
N PRO A 62 -4.05 9.69 -3.79
CA PRO A 62 -3.54 10.43 -2.66
C PRO A 62 -4.72 11.01 -1.90
N VAL A 63 -4.98 10.49 -0.70
CA VAL A 63 -5.87 11.13 0.26
C VAL A 63 -5.11 12.35 0.74
N LYS A 64 -5.58 13.53 0.33
CA LYS A 64 -5.20 14.76 1.02
C LYS A 64 -5.77 14.64 2.42
N ILE A 65 -4.92 14.29 3.38
CA ILE A 65 -5.20 14.58 4.78
C ILE A 65 -5.21 16.09 4.83
N THR A 66 -6.40 16.67 4.69
CA THR A 66 -6.62 18.00 5.24
C THR A 66 -6.45 17.76 6.71
N GLU A 67 -5.23 18.00 7.21
CA GLU A 67 -5.10 18.50 8.55
C GLU A 67 -6.05 19.69 8.57
N GLN A 68 -7.25 19.44 9.05
CA GLN A 68 -7.94 20.43 9.83
C GLN A 68 -6.99 20.66 11.00
N ALA A 69 -5.91 21.41 10.73
CA ALA A 69 -5.42 22.42 11.61
C ALA A 69 -6.68 23.23 11.93
N SER A 70 -7.41 22.71 12.91
CA SER A 70 -8.15 23.54 13.83
C SER A 70 -7.19 24.68 14.09
N ILE A 71 -7.60 25.85 13.65
CA ILE A 71 -6.84 27.10 13.71
C ILE A 71 -6.48 27.44 15.19
N GLU A 72 -6.89 26.59 16.13
CA GLU A 72 -6.55 26.60 17.56
C GLU A 72 -5.29 25.80 17.95
N GLN A 73 -4.79 24.87 17.11
CA GLN A 73 -3.61 24.03 17.45
C GLN A 73 -2.28 24.80 17.40
N GLY A 74 -2.23 25.97 16.77
CA GLY A 74 -0.99 26.74 16.57
C GLY A 74 -0.54 27.56 17.78
N HIS A 75 -1.32 27.62 18.87
CA HIS A 75 -1.04 28.51 20.00
C HIS A 75 -1.04 27.80 21.36
N ALA A 76 -1.15 26.47 21.39
CA ALA A 76 -1.00 25.73 22.63
C ALA A 76 0.47 25.45 22.93
N LEU A 77 0.92 25.79 24.13
CA LEU A 77 2.27 25.51 24.61
C LEU A 77 2.26 24.23 25.46
N LEU A 78 3.06 23.24 25.08
CA LEU A 78 3.20 22.00 25.84
C LEU A 78 4.34 22.11 26.86
N VAL A 79 4.01 21.98 28.15
CA VAL A 79 4.97 21.98 29.27
C VAL A 79 5.15 20.57 29.79
N ASN A 80 6.39 20.11 29.94
CA ASN A 80 6.70 18.83 30.56
C ASN A 80 7.37 19.04 31.92
N VAL A 81 6.84 18.40 32.97
CA VAL A 81 7.40 18.38 34.33
C VAL A 81 7.52 16.92 34.76
N GLY A 82 8.73 16.37 34.68
CA GLY A 82 8.96 14.94 34.90
C GLY A 82 8.13 14.08 33.93
N PRO A 83 7.30 13.13 34.42
CA PRO A 83 6.43 12.30 33.58
C PRO A 83 5.11 12.99 33.18
N VAL A 84 4.85 14.21 33.65
CA VAL A 84 3.58 14.91 33.42
C VAL A 84 3.72 15.90 32.26
N SER A 85 2.76 15.88 31.33
CA SER A 85 2.63 16.84 30.24
C SER A 85 1.38 17.71 30.43
N ILE A 86 1.53 19.02 30.26
CA ILE A 86 0.47 20.03 30.40
C ILE A 86 0.34 20.78 29.08
N GLU A 87 -0.86 20.79 28.51
CA GLU A 87 -1.19 21.59 27.33
C GLU A 87 -1.77 22.94 27.77
N VAL A 88 -1.09 24.04 27.42
CA VAL A 88 -1.45 25.40 27.82
C VAL A 88 -1.99 26.18 26.62
N LYS A 89 -3.28 26.50 26.62
CA LYS A 89 -3.93 27.27 25.54
C LYS A 89 -3.88 28.78 25.82
N PRO A 90 -3.99 29.65 24.79
CA PRO A 90 -4.08 31.10 24.98
C PRO A 90 -5.27 31.49 25.85
N GLY A 91 -5.11 32.54 26.67
CA GLY A 91 -6.14 32.96 27.64
C GLY A 91 -6.12 32.18 28.95
N PHE A 92 -5.09 31.36 29.19
CA PHE A 92 -4.87 30.73 30.48
C PHE A 92 -4.57 31.75 31.59
N ASP A 93 -4.85 31.38 32.84
CA ASP A 93 -4.45 32.15 34.02
C ASP A 93 -2.97 31.85 34.38
N PRO A 94 -2.06 32.85 34.28
CA PRO A 94 -0.65 32.66 34.62
C PRO A 94 -0.40 32.31 36.09
N ALA A 95 -1.22 32.80 37.01
CA ALA A 95 -1.08 32.53 38.43
C ALA A 95 -1.40 31.06 38.74
N LEU A 96 -2.48 30.55 38.15
CA LEU A 96 -2.89 29.14 38.26
C LEU A 96 -1.82 28.21 37.67
N LEU A 97 -1.33 28.48 36.45
CA LEU A 97 -0.29 27.65 35.84
C LEU A 97 0.98 27.61 36.71
N SER A 98 1.38 28.75 37.28
CA SER A 98 2.54 28.82 38.19
C SER A 98 2.35 27.94 39.44
N GLN A 99 1.16 27.96 40.04
CA GLN A 99 0.86 27.13 41.21
C GLN A 99 0.91 25.63 40.88
N VAL A 100 0.31 25.23 39.76
CA VAL A 100 0.31 23.84 39.29
C VAL A 100 1.74 23.36 39.05
N VAL A 101 2.55 24.13 38.33
CA VAL A 101 3.96 23.77 38.04
C VAL A 101 4.76 23.65 39.35
N LYS A 102 4.61 24.57 40.30
CA LYS A 102 5.30 24.50 41.60
C LYS A 102 4.90 23.26 42.41
N ALA A 103 3.62 22.89 42.41
CA ALA A 103 3.15 21.70 43.11
C ALA A 103 3.72 20.41 42.48
N LEU A 104 3.74 20.33 41.15
CA LEU A 104 4.30 19.19 40.43
C LEU A 104 5.82 19.05 40.64
N VAL A 105 6.55 20.16 40.66
CA VAL A 105 7.99 20.17 40.94
C VAL A 105 8.28 19.72 42.38
N ALA A 106 7.44 20.06 43.36
CA ALA A 106 7.63 19.63 44.75
C ALA A 106 7.35 18.13 44.99
N LEU A 107 6.63 17.49 44.06
CA LEU A 107 6.26 16.06 44.11
C LEU A 107 7.21 15.16 43.30
N CYS A 108 8.09 15.74 42.48
CA CYS A 108 9.10 15.04 41.70
C CYS A 108 10.47 15.12 42.40
#